data_AF-A0A8T4E506-F1
#
_entry.id   AF-A0A8T4E506-F1
#
_cell.length_a   1.000
_cell.length_b   1.000
_cell.length_c   1.000
_cell.angle_alpha   90.00
_cell.angle_beta   90.00
_cell.angle_gamma   90.00
#
_symmetry.space_group_name_H-M   'P 1'
#
loop_
_entity.id
_entity.type
_entity.pdbx_description
1 polymer ?
#
loop_
_entity_poly.entity_id
_entity_poly.type
_entity_poly.pdbx_seq_one_letter_code
_entity_poly.pdbx_strand_id
1 'polypeptide(L)' 'MALSKKDLARKKANLRSKLEMLEKKAKADPLKRDKALHDEIADVKKKLAE' A
#
# COMPACT_ATOMS: atom_id res chain seq x y z
N MET A 1 0.97 2.47 24.71
CA MET A 1 0.64 1.04 24.53
C MET A 1 1.35 0.54 23.29
N ALA A 2 2.26 -0.43 23.42
CA ALA A 2 2.90 -1.05 22.27
C ALA A 2 1.86 -1.94 21.54
N LEU A 3 1.79 -1.84 20.21
CA LEU A 3 0.95 -2.72 19.40
C LEU A 3 1.33 -4.18 19.63
N SER A 4 0.35 -5.07 19.80
CA SER A 4 0.67 -6.49 19.90
C SER A 4 1.20 -7.01 18.56
N LYS A 5 1.92 -8.13 18.60
CA LYS A 5 2.39 -8.82 17.37
C LYS A 5 1.24 -9.11 16.40
N LYS A 6 0.03 -9.41 16.92
CA LYS A 6 -1.18 -9.62 16.10
C LYS A 6 -1.66 -8.33 15.45
N ASP A 7 -1.58 -7.20 16.14
CA ASP A 7 -1.97 -5.90 15.58
C ASP A 7 -1.02 -5.46 14.46
N LEU A 8 0.29 -5.67 14.65
CA LEU A 8 1.28 -5.43 13.61
C LEU A 8 1.02 -6.31 12.37
N ALA A 9 0.71 -7.59 12.57
CA ALA A 9 0.36 -8.50 11.48
C ALA A 9 -0.90 -8.03 10.73
N ARG A 10 -1.96 -7.64 11.45
CA ARG A 10 -3.18 -7.07 10.85
C ARG A 10 -2.89 -5.80 10.06
N LYS A 11 -2.07 -4.90 10.60
CA LYS A 11 -1.67 -3.66 9.91
C LYS A 11 -0.91 -3.95 8.63
N LYS A 12 0.06 -4.89 8.64
CA LYS A 12 0.78 -5.31 7.44
C LYS A 12 -0.15 -5.99 6.42
N ALA A 13 -1.10 -6.81 6.86
CA ALA A 13 -2.10 -7.41 5.97
C ALA A 13 -2.97 -6.34 5.29
N ASN A 14 -3.49 -5.37 6.05
CA ASN A 14 -4.29 -4.28 5.51
C ASN A 14 -3.51 -3.43 4.50
N LEU A 15 -2.23 -3.13 4.78
CA LEU A 15 -1.37 -2.40 3.85
C LEU A 15 -1.13 -3.18 2.55
N ARG A 16 -0.94 -4.51 2.62
CA ARG A 16 -0.82 -5.37 1.43
C ARG A 16 -2.10 -5.35 0.59
N SER A 17 -3.27 -5.51 1.20
CA SER A 17 -4.55 -5.46 0.48
C SER A 17 -4.81 -4.09 -0.17
N LYS A 18 -4.43 -3.00 0.52
CA LYS A 18 -4.52 -1.64 -0.04
C LYS A 18 -3.59 -1.48 -1.24
N LEU A 19 -2.36 -1.99 -1.14
CA LEU A 19 -1.38 -1.96 -2.23
C LEU A 19 -1.87 -2.74 -3.45
N GLU A 20 -2.43 -3.93 -3.28
CA GLU A 20 -3.01 -4.73 -4.38
C GLU A 20 -4.13 -3.97 -5.12
N MET A 21 -5.02 -3.31 -4.38
CA MET A 21 -6.08 -2.50 -4.99
C MET A 21 -5.51 -1.32 -5.77
N LEU A 22 -4.52 -0.62 -5.22
CA LEU A 22 -3.87 0.50 -5.90
C LEU A 22 -3.10 0.03 -7.14
N GLU A 23 -2.39 -1.09 -7.06
CA GLU A 23 -1.67 -1.66 -8.21
C GLU A 23 -2.63 -2.13 -9.32
N LYS A 24 -3.80 -2.67 -8.98
CA LYS A 24 -4.85 -2.99 -9.97
C LYS A 24 -5.35 -1.73 -10.67
N LYS A 25 -5.53 -0.63 -9.95
CA LYS A 25 -5.89 0.67 -10.54
C LYS A 25 -4.76 1.24 -11.40
N ALA A 26 -3.51 1.13 -10.95
CA ALA A 26 -2.34 1.57 -11.69
C ALA A 26 -2.15 0.80 -13.00
N LYS A 27 -2.49 -0.50 -13.03
CA LYS A 27 -2.48 -1.29 -14.28
C LYS A 27 -3.47 -0.74 -15.32
N ALA A 28 -4.55 -0.12 -14.89
CA ALA A 28 -5.51 0.55 -15.78
C ALA A 28 -5.05 1.95 -16.21
N ASP A 29 -4.04 2.53 -15.56
CA ASP A 29 -3.40 3.79 -15.94
C ASP A 29 -1.93 3.58 -16.38
N PRO A 30 -1.69 3.01 -17.57
CA PRO A 30 -0.34 2.75 -18.07
C PRO A 30 0.47 4.02 -18.31
N LEU A 31 -0.19 5.19 -18.40
CA LEU A 31 0.45 6.48 -18.64
C LEU A 31 0.87 7.20 -17.36
N LYS A 32 0.62 6.60 -16.18
CA LYS A 32 0.87 7.23 -14.88
C LYS A 32 0.33 8.66 -14.80
N ARG A 33 -0.83 8.88 -15.40
CA ARG A 33 -1.46 10.21 -15.42
C ARG A 33 -1.87 10.60 -14.00
N ASP A 34 -2.32 9.63 -13.23
CA ASP A 34 -2.63 9.81 -11.82
C ASP A 34 -1.37 9.65 -10.95
N LYS A 35 -0.57 10.72 -10.89
CA LYS A 35 0.63 10.77 -10.04
C LYS A 35 0.31 10.47 -8.58
N ALA A 36 -0.83 10.91 -8.08
CA ALA A 36 -1.23 10.67 -6.69
C ALA A 36 -1.39 9.16 -6.42
N LEU A 37 -1.95 8.42 -7.36
CA LEU A 37 -2.08 6.97 -7.26
C LEU A 37 -0.71 6.27 -7.19
N HIS A 38 0.25 6.70 -8.00
CA HIS A 38 1.61 6.15 -7.99
C HIS A 38 2.39 6.53 -6.74
N ASP A 39 2.23 7.75 -6.24
CA ASP A 39 2.83 8.21 -5.00
C ASP A 39 2.27 7.44 -3.79
N GLU A 40 0.96 7.18 -3.75
CA GLU A 40 0.35 6.33 -2.72
C GLU A 40 0.88 4.89 -2.77
N ILE A 41 1.09 4.32 -3.95
CA ILE A 41 1.70 2.97 -4.08
C ILE A 41 3.12 2.99 -3.51
N ALA A 42 3.91 4.01 -3.81
CA ALA A 42 5.28 4.13 -3.32
C ALA A 42 5.32 4.30 -1.79
N ASP A 43 4.44 5.12 -1.23
CA ASP A 43 4.33 5.35 0.21
C ASP A 43 3.91 4.07 0.95
N VAL A 44 2.90 3.36 0.44
CA VAL A 44 2.45 2.08 1.02
C VAL A 44 3.55 1.01 0.92
N LYS A 45 4.34 0.98 -0.16
CA LYS A 45 5.51 0.10 -0.28
C LYS A 45 6.57 0.40 0.78
N LYS A 46 6.89 1.67 1.02
CA LYS A 46 7.84 2.07 2.08
C LYS A 46 7.36 1.62 3.46
N LYS A 47 6.08 1.85 3.77
CA LYS A 47 5.46 1.43 5.05
C LYS A 47 5.42 -0.09 5.27
N LEU A 48 5.50 -0.88 4.21
CA LEU A 48 5.59 -2.34 4.29
C LEU A 48 7.03 -2.85 4.46
N ALA A 49 8.01 -2.07 4.00
CA ALA A 49 9.44 -2.37 4.13
C ALA A 49 9.99 -2.04 5.53
N GLU A 50 9.38 -1.09 6.24
CA GLU A 50 9.56 -0.87 7.69
C GLU A 50 8.93 -1.99 8.55
#